data_AF-A0A1F4EUM1-F1
#
_entry.id   AF-A0A1F4EUM1-F1
#
_cell.length_a   1.000
_cell.length_b   1.000
_cell.length_c   1.000
_cell.angle_alpha   90.00
_cell.angle_beta   90.00
_cell.angle_gamma   90.00
#
_symmetry.space_group_name_H-M   'P 1'
#
loop_
_entity.id
_entity.type
_entity.pdbx_description
1 polymer ?
#
loop_
_entity_poly.entity_id
_entity_poly.type
_entity_poly.pdbx_seq_one_letter_code
_entity_poly.pdbx_strand_id
1 'polypeptide(L)' 'MDWKQTIEHWRNLTPEEQARIRLASLPRKVARSMAFEGEPVDQRTLERELDRLGQQPVT' A
#
# COMPACT_ATOMS: atom_id res chain seq x y z
N MET A 1 -22.79 -11.67 -8.76
CA MET A 1 -23.08 -10.46 -7.99
C MET A 1 -23.14 -9.32 -8.98
N ASP A 2 -24.24 -8.58 -9.05
CA ASP A 2 -24.33 -7.36 -9.86
C ASP A 2 -23.43 -6.28 -9.25
N TRP A 3 -22.90 -5.36 -10.06
CA TRP A 3 -22.02 -4.28 -9.60
C TRP A 3 -22.70 -3.43 -8.49
N LYS A 4 -24.03 -3.31 -8.54
CA LYS A 4 -24.83 -2.64 -7.50
C LYS A 4 -24.76 -3.36 -6.15
N GLN A 5 -24.90 -4.70 -6.18
CA GLN A 5 -24.82 -5.54 -4.97
C GLN A 5 -23.41 -5.50 -4.37
N THR A 6 -22.37 -5.42 -5.20
CA THR A 6 -20.98 -5.26 -4.73
C THR A 6 -20.76 -3.92 -4.04
N ILE A 7 -21.34 -2.83 -4.54
CA ILE A 7 -21.24 -1.50 -3.89
C ILE A 7 -22.01 -1.47 -2.57
N GLU A 8 -23.21 -2.04 -2.52
CA GLU A 8 -23.98 -2.13 -1.27
C GLU A 8 -23.25 -2.97 -0.22
N HIS A 9 -22.71 -4.12 -0.62
CA HIS A 9 -21.90 -4.95 0.27
C HIS A 9 -20.67 -4.17 0.79
N TRP A 10 -19.95 -3.48 -0.09
CA TRP A 10 -18.79 -2.67 0.30
C TRP A 10 -19.13 -1.57 1.32
N ARG A 11 -20.26 -0.89 1.14
CA ARG A 11 -20.71 0.18 2.06
C ARG A 11 -21.11 -0.34 3.43
N ASN A 12 -21.53 -1.60 3.53
CA ASN A 12 -21.96 -2.22 4.78
C ASN A 12 -20.82 -2.84 5.59
N LEU A 13 -19.59 -2.91 5.03
CA LEU A 13 -18.42 -3.39 5.75
C LEU A 13 -17.94 -2.39 6.80
N THR A 14 -17.41 -2.89 7.92
CA THR A 14 -16.77 -2.02 8.92
C THR A 14 -15.53 -1.34 8.35
N PRO A 15 -15.08 -0.21 8.93
CA PRO A 15 -13.83 0.42 8.53
C PRO A 15 -12.63 -0.54 8.57
N GLU A 16 -12.55 -1.45 9.56
CA GLU A 16 -11.48 -2.44 9.62
C GLU A 16 -11.55 -3.46 8.48
N GLU A 17 -12.74 -3.91 8.10
CA GLU A 17 -12.94 -4.86 7.01
C GLU A 17 -12.60 -4.22 5.65
N GLN A 18 -13.03 -2.99 5.43
CA GLN A 18 -12.66 -2.21 4.25
C GLN A 18 -11.14 -2.01 4.17
N ALA A 19 -10.49 -1.71 5.28
CA ALA A 19 -9.03 -1.57 5.35
C ALA A 19 -8.32 -2.88 5.01
N ARG A 20 -8.76 -4.01 5.57
CA ARG A 20 -8.21 -5.34 5.25
C ARG A 20 -8.32 -5.68 3.77
N ILE A 21 -9.49 -5.46 3.17
CA ILE A 21 -9.70 -5.76 1.75
C ILE A 21 -8.86 -4.83 0.87
N ARG A 22 -8.79 -3.53 1.20
CA ARG A 22 -7.90 -2.59 0.49
C ARG A 22 -6.46 -3.07 0.53
N LEU A 23 -5.94 -3.38 1.72
CA LEU A 23 -4.57 -3.88 1.88
C LEU A 23 -4.31 -5.17 1.10
N ALA A 24 -5.26 -6.12 1.13
CA ALA A 24 -5.14 -7.38 0.39
C ALA A 24 -5.19 -7.19 -1.14
N SER A 25 -5.88 -6.15 -1.62
CA SER A 25 -6.01 -5.82 -3.04
C SER A 25 -4.86 -4.99 -3.60
N LEU A 26 -3.99 -4.45 -2.74
CA LEU A 26 -2.86 -3.64 -3.19
C LEU A 26 -1.86 -4.48 -4.00
N PRO A 27 -1.45 -4.00 -5.18
CA PRO A 27 -0.35 -4.62 -5.90
C PRO A 27 0.91 -4.65 -5.04
N ARG A 28 1.66 -5.77 -5.05
CA ARG A 28 2.86 -5.95 -4.21
C ARG A 28 3.88 -4.82 -4.32
N LYS A 29 4.00 -4.19 -5.50
CA LYS A 29 4.86 -3.02 -5.74
C LYS A 29 4.40 -1.77 -4.96
N VAL A 30 3.10 -1.57 -4.81
CA VAL A 30 2.49 -0.47 -4.05
C VAL A 30 2.51 -0.78 -2.56
N ALA A 31 2.22 -2.03 -2.18
CA ALA A 31 2.34 -2.46 -0.78
C ALA A 31 3.76 -2.24 -0.23
N ARG A 32 4.79 -2.47 -1.06
CA ARG A 32 6.19 -2.22 -0.70
C ARG A 32 6.51 -0.74 -0.48
N SER A 33 5.82 0.16 -1.19
CA SER A 33 6.05 1.60 -1.06
C SER A 33 5.27 2.27 0.06
N MET A 34 4.15 1.68 0.47
CA MET A 34 3.40 2.10 1.66
C MET A 34 4.11 1.78 2.99
N ALA A 35 5.21 1.02 2.97
CA ALA A 35 5.99 0.69 4.17
C ALA A 35 6.68 1.90 4.83
N PHE A 36 6.75 3.04 4.14
CA PHE A 36 7.50 4.23 4.57
C PHE A 36 6.62 5.41 5.00
N GLU A 37 5.44 5.13 5.57
CA GLU A 37 4.42 6.08 6.06
C GLU A 37 3.31 6.41 5.05
N GLY A 38 2.10 5.92 5.34
CA GLY A 38 0.83 6.62 5.11
C GLY A 38 0.37 6.92 3.67
N GLU A 39 1.27 7.02 2.71
CA GLU A 39 1.02 7.41 1.33
C GLU A 39 1.83 6.55 0.35
N PRO A 40 1.32 6.32 -0.86
CA PRO A 40 2.02 5.54 -1.87
C PRO A 40 3.28 6.29 -2.34
N VAL A 41 4.45 5.85 -1.87
CA VAL A 41 5.74 6.33 -2.38
C VAL A 41 6.04 5.72 -3.75
N ASP A 42 6.68 6.45 -4.66
CA ASP A 42 7.09 5.88 -5.95
C ASP A 42 8.25 4.89 -5.78
N GLN A 43 8.30 3.84 -6.59
CA GLN A 43 9.36 2.81 -6.51
C GLN A 43 10.75 3.41 -6.72
N ARG A 44 10.89 4.41 -7.59
CA ARG A 44 12.18 5.08 -7.84
C ARG A 44 12.68 5.84 -6.62
N THR A 45 11.79 6.34 -5.78
CA THR A 45 12.15 7.01 -4.53
C THR A 45 12.74 6.01 -3.53
N LEU A 46 12.15 4.81 -3.42
CA LEU A 46 12.67 3.75 -2.56
C LEU A 46 14.05 3.24 -3.01
N GLU A 47 14.24 3.06 -4.30
CA GLU A 47 15.51 2.60 -4.87
C GLU A 47 16.62 3.63 -4.60
N ARG A 48 16.32 4.93 -4.75
CA ARG A 48 17.27 6.01 -4.41
C ARG A 48 17.63 6.06 -2.93
N GLU A 49 16.65 5.89 -2.04
CA GLU A 49 16.92 5.85 -0.60
C GLU A 49 17.73 4.62 -0.19
N LEU A 50 17.47 3.47 -0.81
CA LEU A 50 18.28 2.26 -0.60
C LEU A 50 19.73 2.47 -1.04
N ASP A 51 19.94 3.06 -2.22
CA ASP A 51 21.28 3.40 -2.69
C ASP A 51 21.97 4.40 -1.75
N ARG A 52 21.25 5.41 -1.24
CA ARG A 52 21.76 6.38 -0.27
C ARG A 52 22.24 5.71 1.02
N LEU A 53 21.45 4.78 1.57
CA LEU A 53 21.79 4.03 2.77
C LEU A 53 22.97 3.07 2.54
N GLY A 54 23.03 2.42 1.38
CA GLY A 54 24.13 1.53 1.01
C GLY A 54 25.47 2.24 0.79
N GLN A 55 25.44 3.55 0.52
CA GLN A 55 26.63 4.41 0.36
C GLN A 55 27.06 5.11 1.65
N GLN A 56 26.25 5.10 2.71
CA GLN A 56 26.69 5.60 4.00
C GLN A 56 27.67 4.59 4.63
N PRO A 57 28.93 4.97 4.90
CA PRO A 57 29.82 4.11 5.65
C PRO A 57 29.23 3.93 7.05
N VAL A 58 29.02 2.68 7.44
CA VAL A 58 28.70 2.32 8.83
C VAL A 58 29.87 2.83 9.68
N THR A 59 29.62 3.88 10.46
CA THR A 59 30.58 4.38 11.46
C THR A 59 30.49 3.54 12.71
#